data_AF-A0AAU1AB15-F1
#
_entry.id   AF-A0AAU1AB15-F1
#
_cell.length_a   1.000
_cell.length_b   1.000
_cell.length_c   1.000
_cell.angle_alpha   90.00
_cell.angle_beta   90.00
_cell.angle_gamma   90.00
#
_symmetry.space_group_name_H-M   'P 1'
#
loop_
_entity.id
_entity.type
_entity.pdbx_description
1 polymer ?
#
loop_
_entity_poly.entity_id
_entity_poly.type
_entity_poly.pdbx_seq_one_letter_code
_entity_poly.pdbx_strand_id
1 'polypeptide(L)'
;MSRSHGVAGEFGGEAWTAPARTPLYYPDTVTLVPSADPAAVTARIDTAAPGVSVKDSFADLDLTDAGFQVLFEARWIHRPAGAPALAPTLAWDVVDDAEALRSWAEAWGDTHLFRPELLDDAATFVLAGRTPDGRVVAGAVASLSGDAGHQVVGISNVFASDAGPDPAWPGVLDAVHRRFPDLPVVGYEQGDDLAVALRHGFETIGPLRVWVHGRP
;
A
#
# COMPACT_ATOMS: atom_id res chain seq x y z
N MET A 1 8.55 -3.61 -1.02
CA MET A 1 8.05 -4.70 -0.14
C MET A 1 8.41 -6.09 -0.66
N SER A 2 7.75 -6.69 -1.67
CA SER A 2 8.13 -8.07 -2.08
C SER A 2 9.61 -8.23 -2.45
N ARG A 3 10.20 -7.24 -3.15
CA ARG A 3 11.63 -7.22 -3.49
C ARG A 3 12.56 -7.21 -2.26
N SER A 4 12.21 -6.52 -1.17
CA SER A 4 13.01 -6.54 0.06
C SER A 4 12.97 -7.91 0.77
N HIS A 5 12.05 -8.79 0.38
CA HIS A 5 12.00 -10.18 0.82
C HIS A 5 12.63 -11.16 -0.19
N GLY A 6 13.32 -10.66 -1.22
CA GLY A 6 13.91 -11.49 -2.26
C GLY A 6 12.91 -12.04 -3.27
N VAL A 7 11.66 -11.54 -3.27
CA VAL A 7 10.61 -11.95 -4.21
C VAL A 7 10.45 -10.87 -5.27
N ALA A 8 11.03 -11.11 -6.44
CA ALA A 8 10.84 -10.28 -7.61
C ALA A 8 9.67 -10.82 -8.45
N GLY A 9 8.60 -10.04 -8.55
CA GLY A 9 7.49 -10.36 -9.46
C GLY A 9 7.69 -9.78 -10.86
N GLU A 10 6.91 -10.27 -11.80
CA GLU A 10 6.99 -9.93 -13.21
C GLU A 10 5.72 -9.22 -13.67
N PHE A 11 5.87 -8.18 -14.49
CA PHE A 11 4.77 -7.52 -15.16
C PHE A 11 4.42 -8.27 -16.46
N GLY A 12 3.20 -8.79 -16.54
CA GLY A 12 2.59 -9.26 -17.79
C GLY A 12 1.68 -8.20 -18.41
N GLY A 13 0.95 -8.59 -19.46
CA GLY A 13 -0.02 -7.69 -20.12
C GLY A 13 -1.24 -7.37 -19.25
N GLU A 14 -1.73 -8.35 -18.49
CA GLU A 14 -2.96 -8.21 -17.68
C GLU A 14 -2.72 -8.12 -16.18
N ALA A 15 -1.61 -8.68 -15.70
CA ALA A 15 -1.33 -8.78 -14.28
C ALA A 15 0.17 -8.72 -13.97
N TRP A 16 0.50 -8.19 -12.80
CA TRP A 16 1.78 -8.42 -12.15
C TRP A 16 1.66 -9.68 -11.28
N THR A 17 2.64 -10.59 -11.36
CA THR A 17 2.62 -11.87 -10.63
C THR A 17 3.94 -12.15 -9.93
N ALA A 18 3.90 -12.62 -8.69
CA ALA A 18 5.06 -13.11 -7.96
C ALA A 18 5.27 -14.62 -8.20
N PRO A 19 6.52 -15.09 -8.41
CA PRO A 19 6.82 -16.51 -8.62
C PRO A 19 6.79 -17.35 -7.33
N ALA A 20 6.69 -16.69 -6.17
CA ALA A 20 6.64 -17.30 -4.84
C ALA A 20 5.78 -16.42 -3.93
N ARG A 21 5.36 -16.97 -2.78
CA ARG A 21 4.52 -16.25 -1.81
C ARG A 21 5.12 -14.91 -1.42
N THR A 22 4.33 -13.86 -1.55
CA THR A 22 4.70 -12.52 -1.07
C THR A 22 4.59 -12.42 0.45
N PRO A 23 5.22 -11.41 1.07
CA PRO A 23 5.08 -11.16 2.51
C PRO A 23 3.61 -10.94 2.91
N LEU A 24 3.29 -11.22 4.18
CA LEU A 24 1.97 -11.00 4.75
C LEU A 24 1.44 -9.59 4.40
N TYR A 25 0.16 -9.50 4.04
CA TYR A 25 -0.55 -8.30 3.56
C TYR A 25 -0.22 -7.82 2.13
N TYR A 26 0.75 -8.42 1.44
CA TYR A 26 1.04 -8.11 0.05
C TYR A 26 0.50 -9.21 -0.86
N PRO A 27 -0.17 -8.86 -1.97
CA PRO A 27 -0.77 -9.84 -2.86
C PRO A 27 0.27 -10.56 -3.71
N ASP A 28 0.01 -11.82 -4.05
CA ASP A 28 0.84 -12.58 -5.00
C ASP A 28 0.59 -12.15 -6.44
N THR A 29 -0.57 -11.56 -6.72
CA THR A 29 -0.96 -11.11 -8.05
C THR A 29 -1.77 -9.82 -7.97
N VAL A 30 -1.53 -8.92 -8.92
CA VAL A 30 -2.24 -7.65 -9.04
C VAL A 30 -2.72 -7.48 -10.48
N THR A 31 -4.02 -7.30 -10.71
CA THR A 31 -4.52 -6.99 -12.05
C THR A 31 -4.11 -5.56 -12.46
N LEU A 32 -3.71 -5.41 -13.72
CA LEU A 32 -3.19 -4.15 -14.30
C LEU A 32 -4.16 -3.54 -15.30
N VAL A 33 -5.10 -4.32 -15.83
CA VAL A 33 -6.14 -3.90 -16.76
C VAL A 33 -7.51 -4.38 -16.29
N PRO A 34 -8.60 -3.67 -16.63
CA PRO A 34 -9.95 -4.16 -16.41
C PRO A 34 -10.20 -5.40 -17.29
N SER A 35 -11.12 -6.25 -16.86
CA SER A 35 -11.59 -7.41 -17.61
C SER A 35 -10.46 -8.39 -17.99
N ALA A 36 -9.47 -8.52 -17.10
CA ALA A 36 -8.44 -9.54 -17.21
C ALA A 36 -9.06 -10.95 -17.26
N ASP A 37 -8.43 -11.87 -17.98
CA ASP A 37 -8.93 -13.25 -18.08
C ASP A 37 -8.66 -14.02 -16.78
N PRO A 38 -9.70 -14.49 -16.04
CA PRO A 38 -9.53 -15.30 -14.83
C PRO A 38 -8.62 -16.52 -15.03
N ALA A 39 -8.69 -17.16 -16.19
CA ALA A 39 -7.88 -18.34 -16.49
C ALA A 39 -6.40 -17.95 -16.69
N ALA A 40 -6.15 -16.84 -17.40
CA ALA A 40 -4.79 -16.34 -17.61
C ALA A 40 -4.13 -15.86 -16.30
N VAL A 41 -4.91 -15.20 -15.43
CA VAL A 41 -4.45 -14.79 -14.10
C VAL A 41 -4.11 -16.00 -13.23
N THR A 42 -5.02 -16.98 -13.13
CA THR A 42 -4.83 -18.14 -12.25
C THR A 42 -3.76 -19.11 -12.75
N ALA A 43 -3.55 -19.23 -14.06
CA ALA A 43 -2.50 -20.08 -14.65
C ALA A 43 -1.07 -19.66 -14.25
N ARG A 44 -0.89 -18.40 -13.80
CA ARG A 44 0.42 -17.87 -13.38
C ARG A 44 0.67 -17.99 -11.88
N ILE A 45 -0.28 -18.56 -11.13
CA ILE A 45 -0.24 -18.59 -9.68
C ILE A 45 -0.21 -20.04 -9.20
N ASP A 46 0.71 -20.37 -8.31
CA ASP A 46 0.68 -21.65 -7.63
C ASP A 46 -0.48 -21.67 -6.64
N THR A 47 -1.56 -22.40 -6.92
CA THR A 47 -2.70 -22.57 -6.02
C THR A 47 -2.60 -23.79 -5.11
N ALA A 48 -1.50 -24.58 -5.22
CA ALA A 48 -1.31 -25.77 -4.40
C ALA A 48 -1.01 -25.45 -2.94
N ALA A 49 -0.36 -24.31 -2.67
CA ALA A 49 -0.15 -23.79 -1.32
C ALA A 49 -1.27 -22.81 -0.91
N PRO A 50 -1.86 -22.94 0.29
CA PRO A 50 -2.88 -22.02 0.77
C PRO A 50 -2.33 -20.60 0.99
N GLY A 51 -3.23 -19.63 1.11
CA GLY A 51 -2.87 -18.23 1.40
C GLY A 51 -2.47 -17.43 0.16
N VAL A 52 -2.70 -17.95 -1.05
CA VAL A 52 -2.58 -17.16 -2.28
C VAL A 52 -3.50 -15.96 -2.17
N SER A 53 -3.04 -14.77 -2.55
CA SER A 53 -3.96 -13.63 -2.69
C SER A 53 -3.82 -12.90 -4.01
N VAL A 54 -4.96 -12.43 -4.53
CA VAL A 54 -5.04 -11.64 -5.76
C VAL A 54 -5.67 -10.30 -5.41
N LYS A 55 -4.97 -9.20 -5.71
CA LYS A 55 -5.55 -7.86 -5.70
C LYS A 55 -6.13 -7.57 -7.07
N ASP A 56 -7.45 -7.67 -7.16
CA ASP A 56 -8.20 -7.22 -8.32
C ASP A 56 -8.39 -5.70 -8.23
N SER A 57 -7.53 -4.99 -8.96
CA SER A 57 -7.52 -3.52 -9.04
C SER A 57 -8.79 -2.93 -9.65
N PHE A 58 -9.67 -3.71 -10.29
CA PHE A 58 -10.86 -3.21 -10.98
C PHE A 58 -12.17 -3.78 -10.41
N ALA A 59 -12.07 -4.76 -9.50
CA ALA A 59 -13.20 -5.47 -8.88
C ALA A 59 -14.16 -6.14 -9.87
N ASP A 60 -13.67 -6.47 -11.07
CA ASP A 60 -14.43 -7.08 -12.16
C ASP A 60 -13.98 -8.52 -12.50
N LEU A 61 -13.04 -9.07 -11.73
CA LEU A 61 -12.58 -10.45 -11.86
C LEU A 61 -13.44 -11.38 -10.99
N ASP A 62 -13.89 -12.50 -11.55
CA ASP A 62 -14.52 -13.60 -10.79
C ASP A 62 -13.56 -14.80 -10.73
N LEU A 63 -13.12 -15.13 -9.51
CA LEU A 63 -12.20 -16.23 -9.23
C LEU A 63 -12.86 -17.38 -8.44
N THR A 64 -14.18 -17.36 -8.29
CA THR A 64 -14.91 -18.35 -7.48
C THR A 64 -14.76 -19.78 -8.03
N ASP A 65 -14.82 -19.97 -9.35
CA ASP A 65 -14.61 -21.26 -10.01
C ASP A 65 -13.18 -21.80 -9.83
N ALA A 66 -12.21 -20.91 -9.58
CA ALA A 66 -10.83 -21.25 -9.25
C ALA A 66 -10.61 -21.47 -7.73
N GLY A 67 -11.67 -21.52 -6.92
CA GLY A 67 -11.60 -21.80 -5.49
C GLY A 67 -11.23 -20.61 -4.61
N PHE A 68 -11.19 -19.40 -5.15
CA PHE A 68 -10.93 -18.19 -4.37
C PHE A 68 -12.20 -17.68 -3.68
N GLN A 69 -12.00 -16.95 -2.59
CA GLN A 69 -13.04 -16.25 -1.86
C GLN A 69 -12.66 -14.77 -1.72
N VAL A 70 -13.65 -13.89 -1.68
CA VAL A 70 -13.41 -12.48 -1.38
C VAL A 70 -12.90 -12.38 0.05
N LEU A 71 -11.69 -11.83 0.21
CA LEU A 71 -11.13 -11.50 1.52
C LEU A 71 -11.74 -10.19 2.01
N PHE A 72 -11.72 -9.15 1.17
CA PHE A 72 -12.41 -7.88 1.41
C PHE A 72 -12.58 -7.07 0.10
N GLU A 73 -13.43 -6.04 0.17
CA GLU A 73 -13.63 -5.04 -0.87
C GLU A 73 -13.24 -3.65 -0.37
N ALA A 74 -12.67 -2.83 -1.24
CA ALA A 74 -12.20 -1.49 -0.92
C ALA A 74 -12.52 -0.51 -2.05
N ARG A 75 -12.13 0.75 -1.86
CA ARG A 75 -12.20 1.80 -2.88
C ARG A 75 -10.81 2.36 -3.12
N TRP A 76 -10.44 2.49 -4.39
CA TRP A 76 -9.33 3.37 -4.77
C TRP A 76 -9.66 4.80 -4.37
N ILE A 77 -8.68 5.47 -3.79
CA ILE A 77 -8.75 6.87 -3.39
C ILE A 77 -7.70 7.67 -4.15
N HIS A 78 -8.07 8.89 -4.52
CA HIS A 78 -7.22 9.86 -5.22
C HIS A 78 -7.29 11.20 -4.50
N ARG A 79 -6.17 11.90 -4.45
CA ARG A 79 -6.10 13.28 -4.00
C ARG A 79 -5.21 14.07 -4.95
N PRO A 80 -5.70 15.19 -5.52
CA PRO A 80 -4.94 15.96 -6.48
C PRO A 80 -3.69 16.60 -5.84
N ALA A 81 -2.67 16.80 -6.65
CA ALA A 81 -1.46 17.54 -6.26
C ALA A 81 -1.81 18.94 -5.75
N GLY A 82 -1.06 19.43 -4.77
CA GLY A 82 -1.24 20.77 -4.21
C GLY A 82 -2.55 21.03 -3.47
N ALA A 83 -3.43 20.02 -3.29
CA ALA A 83 -4.62 20.21 -2.47
C ALA A 83 -4.24 20.61 -1.04
N PRO A 84 -4.97 21.55 -0.39
CA PRO A 84 -4.66 22.00 0.96
C PRO A 84 -4.73 20.85 1.98
N ALA A 85 -3.73 20.75 2.84
CA ALA A 85 -3.70 19.82 3.97
C ALA A 85 -3.64 20.59 5.29
N LEU A 86 -4.11 19.97 6.37
CA LEU A 86 -3.93 20.49 7.72
C LEU A 86 -2.44 20.44 8.09
N ALA A 87 -1.99 21.37 8.92
CA ALA A 87 -0.64 21.32 9.45
C ALA A 87 -0.48 20.12 10.43
N PRO A 88 0.61 19.34 10.33
CA PRO A 88 0.85 18.28 11.29
C PRO A 88 1.19 18.83 12.67
N THR A 89 0.90 18.02 13.69
CA THR A 89 1.26 18.29 15.09
C THR A 89 2.55 17.60 15.53
N LEU A 90 2.97 16.57 14.79
CA LEU A 90 4.21 15.81 15.01
C LEU A 90 5.31 16.30 14.07
N ALA A 91 6.56 15.98 14.41
CA ALA A 91 7.66 16.10 13.45
C ALA A 91 7.62 14.91 12.48
N TRP A 92 7.83 15.16 11.19
CA TRP A 92 7.80 14.11 10.16
C TRP A 92 9.07 14.07 9.32
N ASP A 93 9.69 12.90 9.27
CA ASP A 93 10.92 12.59 8.54
C ASP A 93 10.79 11.31 7.71
N VAL A 94 11.72 11.12 6.78
CA VAL A 94 11.89 9.87 6.05
C VAL A 94 12.88 9.01 6.85
N VAL A 95 12.49 7.78 7.12
CA VAL A 95 13.40 6.78 7.70
C VAL A 95 14.46 6.41 6.66
N ASP A 96 15.72 6.57 7.03
CA ASP A 96 16.88 6.37 6.15
C ASP A 96 17.91 5.36 6.67
N ASP A 97 17.69 4.81 7.88
CA ASP A 97 18.54 3.77 8.46
C ASP A 97 17.75 2.59 9.04
N ALA A 98 18.44 1.47 9.22
CA ALA A 98 17.87 0.21 9.68
C ALA A 98 17.34 0.25 11.13
N GLU A 99 17.94 1.07 12.00
CA GLU A 99 17.49 1.20 13.39
C GLU A 99 16.18 1.98 13.46
N ALA A 100 16.10 3.11 12.75
CA ALA A 100 14.90 3.91 12.59
C ALA A 100 13.78 3.08 11.93
N LEU A 101 14.08 2.25 10.93
CA LEU A 101 13.10 1.35 10.32
C LEU A 101 12.57 0.32 11.31
N ARG A 102 13.45 -0.27 12.13
CA ARG A 102 13.04 -1.20 13.18
C ARG A 102 12.11 -0.55 14.19
N SER A 103 12.42 0.67 14.64
CA SER A 103 11.54 1.44 15.53
C SER A 103 10.19 1.77 14.89
N TRP A 104 10.19 2.10 13.60
CA TRP A 104 8.96 2.33 12.83
C TRP A 104 8.12 1.06 12.73
N ALA A 105 8.75 -0.07 12.43
CA ALA A 105 8.11 -1.36 12.28
C ALA A 105 7.54 -1.89 13.61
N GLU A 106 8.22 -1.61 14.72
CA GLU A 106 7.73 -1.87 16.08
C GLU A 106 6.48 -1.03 16.39
N ALA A 107 6.49 0.26 16.06
CA ALA A 107 5.32 1.13 16.24
C ALA A 107 4.14 0.74 15.33
N TRP A 108 4.43 0.21 14.14
CA TRP A 108 3.42 -0.33 13.22
C TRP A 108 2.84 -1.67 13.71
N GLY A 109 3.65 -2.51 14.36
CA GLY A 109 3.24 -3.76 15.00
C GLY A 109 3.89 -5.04 14.49
N ASP A 110 4.85 -4.96 13.56
CA ASP A 110 5.59 -6.13 13.04
C ASP A 110 6.99 -5.75 12.57
N THR A 111 8.00 -6.14 13.35
CA THR A 111 9.42 -5.87 13.05
C THR A 111 10.00 -6.80 11.99
N HIS A 112 9.31 -7.88 11.61
CA HIS A 112 9.78 -8.85 10.61
C HIS A 112 9.32 -8.52 9.19
N LEU A 113 8.23 -7.76 9.06
CA LEU A 113 7.68 -7.38 7.77
C LEU A 113 8.51 -6.31 7.05
N PHE A 114 9.06 -5.33 7.77
CA PHE A 114 9.79 -4.21 7.17
C PHE A 114 11.30 -4.41 7.30
N ARG A 115 11.89 -5.09 6.30
CA ARG A 115 13.33 -5.37 6.27
C ARG A 115 14.15 -4.17 5.80
N PRO A 116 15.41 -4.01 6.25
CA PRO A 116 16.29 -2.89 5.86
C PRO A 116 16.44 -2.70 4.35
N GLU A 117 16.41 -3.77 3.57
CA GLU A 117 16.50 -3.74 2.09
C GLU A 117 15.34 -2.96 1.44
N LEU A 118 14.29 -2.63 2.19
CA LEU A 118 13.25 -1.71 1.74
C LEU A 118 13.80 -0.31 1.47
N LEU A 119 14.81 0.13 2.23
CA LEU A 119 15.42 1.45 2.11
C LEU A 119 16.31 1.58 0.86
N ASP A 120 16.70 0.46 0.25
CA ASP A 120 17.46 0.45 -1.00
C ASP A 120 16.58 0.73 -2.24
N ASP A 121 15.25 0.66 -2.09
CA ASP A 121 14.32 0.96 -3.19
C ASP A 121 14.12 2.48 -3.32
N ALA A 122 14.74 3.06 -4.35
CA ALA A 122 14.68 4.50 -4.63
C ALA A 122 13.26 5.04 -4.88
N ALA A 123 12.27 4.18 -5.15
CA ALA A 123 10.88 4.57 -5.30
C ALA A 123 10.08 4.46 -4.00
N THR A 124 10.64 3.91 -2.92
CA THR A 124 9.94 3.68 -1.64
C THR A 124 10.48 4.61 -0.55
N PHE A 125 9.57 5.19 0.25
CA PHE A 125 9.88 6.10 1.34
C PHE A 125 9.05 5.72 2.56
N VAL A 126 9.72 5.35 3.65
CA VAL A 126 9.05 5.08 4.93
C VAL A 126 8.98 6.40 5.70
N LEU A 127 7.76 6.86 5.98
CA LEU A 127 7.49 8.14 6.63
C LEU A 127 7.20 7.91 8.12
N ALA A 128 7.90 8.61 9.00
CA ALA A 128 7.75 8.52 10.44
C ALA A 128 7.22 9.83 11.02
N GLY A 129 6.13 9.74 11.80
CA GLY A 129 5.67 10.81 12.68
C GLY A 129 6.21 10.58 14.09
N ARG A 130 6.95 11.55 14.62
CA ARG A 130 7.65 11.44 15.91
C ARG A 130 7.17 12.45 16.93
N THR A 131 7.15 12.01 18.19
CA THR A 131 7.01 12.89 19.34
C THR A 131 8.30 13.69 19.58
N PRO A 132 8.28 14.77 20.38
CA PRO A 132 9.47 15.61 20.62
C PRO A 132 10.67 14.87 21.24
N ASP A 133 10.44 13.76 21.92
CA ASP A 133 11.46 12.85 22.48
C ASP A 133 11.96 11.80 21.46
N GLY A 134 11.50 11.85 20.21
CA GLY A 134 12.00 11.04 19.09
C GLY A 134 11.30 9.70 18.86
N ARG A 135 10.31 9.33 19.69
CA ARG A 135 9.56 8.08 19.55
C ARG A 135 8.65 8.13 18.32
N VAL A 136 8.65 7.07 17.51
CA VAL A 136 7.72 6.89 16.39
C VAL A 136 6.34 6.55 16.95
N VAL A 137 5.34 7.35 16.58
CA VAL A 137 3.94 7.15 17.00
C VAL A 137 2.96 7.20 15.84
N ALA A 138 3.44 7.46 14.62
CA ALA A 138 2.64 7.43 13.41
C ALA A 138 3.55 7.13 12.22
N GLY A 139 2.96 6.70 11.11
CA GLY A 139 3.72 6.49 9.90
C GLY A 139 2.89 6.07 8.71
N ALA A 140 3.57 6.00 7.57
CA ALA A 140 3.05 5.47 6.31
C ALA A 140 4.21 5.03 5.42
N VAL A 141 3.92 4.26 4.38
CA VAL A 141 4.85 4.01 3.29
C VAL A 141 4.35 4.74 2.05
N ALA A 142 5.21 5.58 1.49
CA ALA A 142 5.00 6.23 0.20
C ALA A 142 5.78 5.49 -0.88
N SER A 143 5.16 5.27 -2.05
CA SER A 143 5.78 4.62 -3.20
C SER A 143 5.52 5.42 -4.47
N LEU A 144 6.57 5.79 -5.20
CA LEU A 144 6.46 6.38 -6.52
C LEU A 144 6.12 5.30 -7.54
N SER A 145 5.09 5.55 -8.34
CA SER A 145 4.68 4.67 -9.43
C SER A 145 4.17 5.48 -10.62
N GLY A 146 4.06 4.83 -11.78
CA GLY A 146 3.71 5.47 -13.06
C GLY A 146 4.89 5.61 -14.00
N ASP A 147 4.61 6.13 -15.21
CA ASP A 147 5.59 6.37 -16.25
C ASP A 147 6.03 7.85 -16.32
N ALA A 148 6.92 8.15 -17.26
CA ALA A 148 7.39 9.51 -17.49
C ALA A 148 6.23 10.41 -17.99
N GLY A 149 5.62 11.13 -17.05
CA GLY A 149 4.54 12.09 -17.30
C GLY A 149 3.26 11.82 -16.49
N HIS A 150 3.06 10.60 -15.99
CA HIS A 150 1.87 10.22 -15.20
C HIS A 150 2.27 9.57 -13.87
N GLN A 151 3.26 10.16 -13.19
CA GLN A 151 3.69 9.68 -11.88
C GLN A 151 2.66 10.01 -10.79
N VAL A 152 2.54 9.10 -9.84
CA VAL A 152 1.67 9.24 -8.66
C VAL A 152 2.44 8.77 -7.42
N VAL A 153 2.01 9.24 -6.24
CA VAL A 153 2.49 8.75 -4.94
C VAL A 153 1.46 7.81 -4.36
N GLY A 154 1.73 6.51 -4.39
CA GLY A 154 0.95 5.52 -3.67
C GLY A 154 1.23 5.60 -2.16
N ILE A 155 0.19 5.60 -1.34
CA ILE A 155 0.29 5.54 0.12
C ILE A 155 -0.29 4.23 0.62
N SER A 156 0.44 3.58 1.52
CA SER A 156 0.02 2.37 2.21
C SER A 156 0.49 2.39 3.67
N ASN A 157 -0.01 1.45 4.47
CA ASN A 157 0.44 1.22 5.85
C ASN A 157 0.32 2.48 6.74
N VAL A 158 -0.73 3.29 6.56
CA VAL A 158 -0.97 4.48 7.38
C VAL A 158 -1.39 4.04 8.78
N PHE A 159 -0.75 4.61 9.81
CA PHE A 159 -1.11 4.34 11.20
C PHE A 159 -0.80 5.53 12.10
N ALA A 160 -1.52 5.62 13.22
CA ALA A 160 -1.08 6.33 14.42
C ALA A 160 -1.36 5.46 15.66
N SER A 161 -0.42 5.45 16.59
CA SER A 161 -0.56 4.74 17.86
C SER A 161 -1.79 5.26 18.62
N ASP A 162 -2.56 4.34 19.19
CA ASP A 162 -3.65 4.59 20.14
C ASP A 162 -4.86 5.42 19.64
N ALA A 163 -4.93 5.81 18.37
CA ALA A 163 -5.98 6.70 17.86
C ALA A 163 -6.48 6.43 16.42
N GLY A 164 -6.11 5.30 15.81
CA GLY A 164 -6.42 5.02 14.40
C GLY A 164 -5.64 5.94 13.43
N PRO A 165 -5.86 5.86 12.10
CA PRO A 165 -5.02 6.57 11.12
C PRO A 165 -5.30 8.07 10.99
N ASP A 166 -6.42 8.57 11.53
CA ASP A 166 -6.85 9.97 11.36
C ASP A 166 -5.75 11.01 11.73
N PRO A 167 -5.07 10.90 12.88
CA PRO A 167 -4.03 11.86 13.26
C PRO A 167 -2.78 11.81 12.39
N ALA A 168 -2.56 10.73 11.64
CA ALA A 168 -1.37 10.57 10.79
C ALA A 168 -1.50 11.35 9.48
N TRP A 169 -2.70 11.41 8.90
CA TRP A 169 -2.93 11.96 7.55
C TRP A 169 -2.37 13.37 7.31
N PRO A 170 -2.55 14.36 8.21
CA PRO A 170 -1.96 15.69 8.01
C PRO A 170 -0.45 15.64 7.78
N GLY A 171 0.25 14.79 8.53
CA GLY A 171 1.70 14.66 8.43
C GLY A 171 2.17 13.80 7.27
N VAL A 172 1.45 12.73 6.94
CA VAL A 172 1.69 11.96 5.71
C VAL A 172 1.58 12.85 4.48
N LEU A 173 0.49 13.62 4.37
CA LEU A 173 0.25 14.51 3.23
C LEU A 173 1.27 15.64 3.14
N ASP A 174 1.63 16.24 4.28
CA ASP A 174 2.66 17.29 4.34
C ASP A 174 4.05 16.75 3.97
N ALA A 175 4.43 15.57 4.48
CA ALA A 175 5.68 14.90 4.12
C ALA A 175 5.75 14.56 2.62
N VAL A 176 4.65 14.06 2.05
CA VAL A 176 4.53 13.78 0.62
C VAL A 176 4.62 15.07 -0.19
N HIS A 177 3.88 16.12 0.20
CA HIS A 177 3.88 17.39 -0.50
C HIS A 177 5.27 18.05 -0.53
N ARG A 178 6.02 18.02 0.58
CA ARG A 178 7.42 18.53 0.59
C ARG A 178 8.33 17.81 -0.38
N ARG A 179 8.10 16.51 -0.61
CA ARG A 179 8.94 15.64 -1.42
C ARG A 179 8.52 15.65 -2.89
N PHE A 180 7.22 15.68 -3.14
CA PHE A 180 6.57 15.50 -4.44
C PHE A 180 5.42 16.49 -4.60
N PRO A 181 5.69 17.81 -4.64
CA PRO A 181 4.64 18.84 -4.55
C PRO A 181 3.63 18.78 -5.69
N ASP A 182 4.07 18.31 -6.86
CA ASP A 182 3.29 18.30 -8.11
C ASP A 182 2.66 16.94 -8.42
N LEU A 183 2.83 15.93 -7.55
CA LEU A 183 2.28 14.59 -7.79
C LEU A 183 0.97 14.37 -7.02
N PRO A 184 -0.04 13.76 -7.64
CA PRO A 184 -1.24 13.33 -6.93
C PRO A 184 -0.92 12.15 -6.01
N VAL A 185 -1.74 12.00 -4.97
CA VAL A 185 -1.62 10.93 -3.99
C VAL A 185 -2.73 9.91 -4.23
N VAL A 186 -2.39 8.63 -4.21
CA VAL A 186 -3.33 7.53 -4.41
C VAL A 186 -3.18 6.46 -3.34
N GLY A 187 -4.21 5.66 -3.13
CA GLY A 187 -4.22 4.52 -2.20
C GLY A 187 -5.52 3.74 -2.37
N TYR A 188 -5.80 2.79 -1.47
CA TYR A 188 -7.14 2.25 -1.35
C TYR A 188 -7.48 2.05 0.12
N GLU A 189 -8.75 2.26 0.46
CA GLU A 189 -9.23 2.13 1.82
C GLU A 189 -10.63 1.49 1.85
N GLN A 190 -11.03 0.99 3.02
CA GLN A 190 -12.35 0.41 3.27
C GLN A 190 -12.89 0.85 4.63
N GLY A 191 -14.20 0.72 4.84
CA GLY A 191 -14.82 0.97 6.15
C GLY A 191 -14.52 2.37 6.72
N ASP A 192 -14.17 2.42 8.00
CA ASP A 192 -13.87 3.66 8.72
C ASP A 192 -12.62 4.36 8.20
N ASP A 193 -11.61 3.61 7.74
CA ASP A 193 -10.37 4.17 7.18
C ASP A 193 -10.65 4.90 5.86
N LEU A 194 -11.61 4.42 5.06
CA LEU A 194 -12.08 5.15 3.89
C LEU A 194 -12.74 6.46 4.30
N ALA A 195 -13.61 6.44 5.31
CA ALA A 195 -14.25 7.65 5.81
C ALA A 195 -13.22 8.66 6.35
N VAL A 196 -12.12 8.18 6.94
CA VAL A 196 -10.98 9.01 7.38
C VAL A 196 -10.27 9.64 6.18
N ALA A 197 -9.87 8.86 5.17
CA ALA A 197 -9.18 9.37 3.99
C ALA A 197 -10.01 10.46 3.29
N LEU A 198 -11.32 10.27 3.14
CA LEU A 198 -12.21 11.26 2.53
C LEU A 198 -12.23 12.60 3.30
N ARG A 199 -12.13 12.59 4.63
CA ARG A 199 -12.03 13.84 5.44
C ARG A 199 -10.75 14.63 5.15
N HIS A 200 -9.70 13.95 4.71
CA HIS A 200 -8.40 14.55 4.36
C HIS A 200 -8.28 14.93 2.88
N GLY A 201 -9.42 15.01 2.18
CA GLY A 201 -9.51 15.55 0.83
C GLY A 201 -9.25 14.53 -0.28
N PHE A 202 -9.30 13.23 0.04
CA PHE A 202 -9.37 12.20 -0.98
C PHE A 202 -10.79 12.08 -1.55
N GLU A 203 -10.87 11.61 -2.78
CA GLU A 203 -12.10 11.17 -3.44
C GLU A 203 -11.97 9.71 -3.90
N THR A 204 -13.10 8.99 -4.00
CA THR A 204 -13.08 7.62 -4.52
C THR A 204 -13.06 7.62 -6.05
N ILE A 205 -12.21 6.80 -6.66
CA ILE A 205 -12.07 6.71 -8.13
C ILE A 205 -12.45 5.35 -8.72
N GLY A 206 -12.76 4.36 -7.89
CA GLY A 206 -13.17 3.03 -8.37
C GLY A 206 -13.20 1.98 -7.28
N PRO A 207 -13.88 0.85 -7.51
CA PRO A 207 -13.82 -0.31 -6.62
C PRO A 207 -12.49 -1.06 -6.73
N LEU A 208 -12.15 -1.79 -5.67
CA LEU A 208 -11.04 -2.75 -5.61
C LEU A 208 -11.51 -3.97 -4.81
N ARG A 209 -11.04 -5.16 -5.18
CA ARG A 209 -11.34 -6.40 -4.45
C ARG A 209 -10.07 -7.18 -4.18
N VAL A 210 -9.96 -7.79 -3.00
CA VAL A 210 -8.89 -8.74 -2.68
C VAL A 210 -9.48 -10.12 -2.52
N TRP A 211 -8.88 -11.09 -3.21
CA TRP A 211 -9.24 -12.50 -3.18
C TRP A 211 -8.20 -13.30 -2.42
N VAL A 212 -8.61 -14.39 -1.78
CA VAL A 212 -7.71 -15.36 -1.14
C VAL A 212 -8.09 -16.79 -1.55
N HIS A 213 -7.09 -17.64 -1.78
CA HIS A 213 -7.26 -19.06 -2.06
C HIS A 213 -6.93 -19.91 -0.84
N GLY A 214 -7.84 -20.83 -0.49
CA GLY A 214 -7.77 -21.61 0.75
C GLY A 214 -8.29 -20.83 1.96
N ARG A 215 -8.71 -21.55 3.00
CA ARG A 215 -9.14 -20.89 4.26
C ARG A 215 -7.92 -20.22 4.91
N PRO A 216 -8.04 -18.95 5.37
CA PRO A 216 -7.01 -18.32 6.18
C PRO A 216 -6.82 -19.06 7.51
#